data_AF-A0A803NRH8-F1
#
_entry.id   AF-A0A803NRH8-F1
#
_cell.length_a   1.000
_cell.length_b   1.000
_cell.length_c   1.000
_cell.angle_alpha   90.00
_cell.angle_beta   90.00
_cell.angle_gamma   90.00
#
_symmetry.space_group_name_H-M   'P 1'
#
loop_
_entity.id
_entity.type
_entity.pdbx_description
1 polymer ?
#
loop_
_entity_poly.entity_id
_entity_poly.type
_entity_poly.pdbx_seq_one_letter_code
_entity_poly.pdbx_strand_id
1 'polypeptide(L)'
;MATSFSPATTLKPKQNPLQIILSFRDSSGGGPVCAKCRPKRVSIVTWSSAASYVRLQDGIAKFSGKPILTKHVSKRRGGTVRAATIEEIEAEKSSIEKDVKERMEKTIETVRTNFNSIRTGRSNPSMLDKIEVEYYGTPVTLKSIAQISTPDASSLMIQPYDKSSLKAIEKAIVSSDLGMTPNNDGDVIRLSLPQLTSDRRKELSKVVAKQAEEGKVALRNIRRDALKAYEKLEKEKKLSEDNVKDLSSDLQKLIDEYMKKIETIFKQKEKLLKV
;
A
#
# COMPACT_ATOMS: atom_id res chain seq x y z
N MET A 1 53.16 -30.69 -4.44
CA MET A 1 53.01 -29.41 -5.16
C MET A 1 51.93 -28.63 -4.42
N ALA A 2 52.26 -27.89 -3.36
CA ALA A 2 52.84 -26.54 -3.35
C ALA A 2 51.88 -25.47 -3.89
N THR A 3 51.29 -24.74 -2.92
CA THR A 3 51.06 -23.27 -2.85
C THR A 3 50.10 -22.63 -3.88
N SER A 4 49.14 -21.78 -3.50
CA SER A 4 49.23 -20.70 -2.50
C SER A 4 47.84 -20.24 -2.03
N PHE A 5 47.85 -19.78 -0.78
CA PHE A 5 46.75 -19.28 0.05
C PHE A 5 46.88 -17.75 0.20
N SER A 6 45.77 -17.11 0.60
CA SER A 6 45.65 -15.82 1.33
C SER A 6 45.23 -14.56 0.53
N PRO A 7 44.69 -13.51 1.20
CA PRO A 7 43.68 -13.54 2.28
C PRO A 7 42.62 -12.41 2.18
N ALA A 8 41.64 -12.47 3.08
CA ALA A 8 40.66 -11.43 3.41
C ALA A 8 41.30 -10.09 3.83
N THR A 9 40.60 -8.97 3.60
CA THR A 9 40.93 -7.67 4.21
C THR A 9 39.66 -6.90 4.57
N THR A 10 39.78 -6.23 5.72
CA THR A 10 38.81 -5.68 6.66
C THR A 10 38.20 -4.31 6.30
N LEU A 11 36.99 -4.09 6.80
CA LEU A 11 36.31 -2.81 6.99
C LEU A 11 37.14 -1.81 7.82
N LYS A 12 37.18 -0.52 7.42
CA LYS A 12 37.31 0.65 8.31
C LYS A 12 36.63 1.91 7.73
N PRO A 13 36.08 2.80 8.58
CA PRO A 13 35.30 3.98 8.19
C PRO A 13 36.21 5.19 7.90
N LYS A 14 35.80 6.05 6.96
CA LYS A 14 36.53 7.25 6.56
C LYS A 14 36.00 8.48 7.31
N GLN A 15 36.78 8.98 8.25
CA GLN A 15 36.62 10.32 8.84
C GLN A 15 37.16 11.36 7.86
N ASN A 16 36.39 12.42 7.59
CA ASN A 16 36.86 13.59 6.84
C ASN A 16 37.26 14.71 7.82
N PRO A 17 38.48 15.27 7.74
CA PRO A 17 38.90 16.40 8.54
C PRO A 17 38.56 17.76 7.89
N LEU A 18 38.39 18.75 8.76
CA LEU A 18 38.19 20.17 8.48
C LEU A 18 39.40 20.79 7.76
N GLN A 19 39.16 21.64 6.75
CA GLN A 19 40.15 22.62 6.29
C GLN A 19 39.55 24.02 6.25
N ILE A 20 40.12 24.86 7.12
CA ILE A 20 40.09 26.32 7.12
C ILE A 20 41.31 26.77 6.31
N ILE A 21 41.14 27.58 5.26
CA ILE A 21 42.16 28.52 4.78
C ILE A 21 41.49 29.82 4.32
N LEU A 22 42.00 30.91 4.89
CA LEU A 22 41.73 32.32 4.62
C LEU A 22 42.29 32.75 3.27
N SER A 23 41.60 33.69 2.59
CA SER A 23 42.28 34.87 2.02
C SER A 23 41.29 35.97 1.62
N PHE A 24 41.47 37.10 2.29
CA PHE A 24 41.03 38.45 1.93
C PHE A 24 41.53 38.86 0.54
N ARG A 25 40.71 39.58 -0.24
CA ARG A 25 41.20 40.74 -1.01
C ARG A 25 40.08 41.70 -1.39
N ASP A 26 40.43 42.97 -1.30
CA ASP A 26 39.65 44.19 -1.31
C ASP A 26 38.80 44.44 -2.57
N SER A 27 37.66 45.13 -2.37
CA SER A 27 36.95 45.83 -3.44
C SER A 27 36.72 47.28 -3.01
N SER A 28 37.56 48.18 -3.53
CA SER A 28 37.38 49.63 -3.47
C SER A 28 37.02 50.17 -4.86
N GLY A 29 35.94 50.96 -4.91
CA GLY A 29 35.49 51.74 -6.08
C GLY A 29 33.95 51.75 -6.09
N GLY A 30 33.22 52.84 -5.92
CA GLY A 30 33.48 54.26 -6.19
C GLY A 30 32.47 54.73 -7.24
N GLY A 31 31.30 55.22 -6.81
CA GLY A 31 30.22 55.73 -7.67
C GLY A 31 29.11 56.44 -6.88
N PRO A 32 28.39 57.42 -7.46
CA PRO A 32 28.20 58.73 -6.85
C PRO A 32 27.05 58.85 -5.84
N VAL A 33 27.27 59.81 -4.94
CA VAL A 33 26.46 60.18 -3.77
C VAL A 33 25.11 60.79 -4.17
N CYS A 34 24.00 60.19 -3.72
CA CYS A 34 22.70 60.85 -3.68
C CYS A 34 22.48 61.41 -2.26
N ALA A 35 22.55 62.74 -2.11
CA ALA A 35 22.63 63.42 -0.82
C ALA A 35 21.30 63.57 -0.05
N LYS A 36 20.21 62.85 -0.40
CA LYS A 36 18.90 63.05 0.24
C LYS A 36 17.99 61.82 0.18
N CYS A 37 18.50 60.63 0.48
CA CYS A 37 17.65 59.45 0.73
C CYS A 37 18.28 58.59 1.83
N ARG A 38 17.71 58.59 3.05
CA ARG A 38 18.02 57.59 4.09
C ARG A 38 17.07 56.40 3.90
N PRO A 39 17.54 55.20 3.51
CA PRO A 39 16.73 54.01 3.69
C PRO A 39 16.87 53.48 5.12
N LYS A 40 15.72 53.16 5.69
CA LYS A 40 15.52 52.52 6.99
C LYS A 40 16.20 51.15 6.99
N ARG A 41 16.87 50.85 8.11
CA ARG A 41 17.16 49.53 8.71
C ARG A 41 16.81 48.31 7.81
N VAL A 42 17.82 47.70 7.20
CA VAL A 42 17.72 46.34 6.66
C VAL A 42 18.07 45.37 7.80
N SER A 43 17.11 44.54 8.22
CA SER A 43 17.39 43.41 9.10
C SER A 43 17.82 42.21 8.25
N ILE A 44 19.13 41.93 8.24
CA ILE A 44 19.64 40.63 7.83
C ILE A 44 19.36 39.66 8.97
N VAL A 45 18.53 38.65 8.72
CA VAL A 45 18.33 37.51 9.62
C VAL A 45 19.08 36.33 9.02
N THR A 46 20.28 36.07 9.52
CA THR A 46 21.00 34.83 9.26
C THR A 46 20.52 33.77 10.24
N TRP A 47 20.02 32.64 9.72
CA TRP A 47 19.70 31.47 10.54
C TRP A 47 20.98 30.64 10.71
N SER A 48 21.46 30.53 11.94
CA SER A 48 22.46 29.54 12.32
C SER A 48 21.88 28.68 13.44
N SER A 49 21.71 27.41 13.13
CA SER A 49 21.35 26.35 14.07
C SER A 49 22.60 25.92 14.82
N ALA A 50 22.67 26.21 16.12
CA ALA A 50 23.44 25.42 17.08
C ALA A 50 22.97 25.77 18.49
N ALA A 51 22.69 24.71 19.25
CA ALA A 51 22.28 24.77 20.64
C ALA A 51 23.26 25.56 21.53
N SER A 52 22.71 26.38 22.43
CA SER A 52 23.07 26.51 23.86
C SER A 52 22.67 27.90 24.37
N TYR A 53 22.11 27.91 25.58
CA TYR A 53 21.67 29.07 26.36
C TYR A 53 22.54 30.34 26.20
N VAL A 54 21.90 31.49 25.94
CA VAL A 54 22.48 32.81 26.22
C VAL A 54 21.60 33.51 27.25
N ARG A 55 22.10 33.62 28.49
CA ARG A 55 21.61 34.64 29.43
C ARG A 55 22.07 36.00 28.90
N LEU A 56 21.13 36.86 28.55
CA LEU A 56 21.42 38.29 28.40
C LEU A 56 21.58 38.91 29.79
N GLN A 57 22.80 39.33 30.13
CA GLN A 57 23.00 40.33 31.17
C GLN A 57 22.89 41.71 30.51
N ASP A 58 21.77 42.38 30.74
CA ASP A 58 21.63 43.79 30.35
C ASP A 58 22.40 44.67 31.35
N GLY A 59 23.52 45.23 30.90
CA GLY A 59 24.26 46.26 31.62
C GLY A 59 23.46 47.55 31.71
N ILE A 60 23.17 48.00 32.92
CA ILE A 60 22.51 49.27 33.21
C ILE A 60 23.52 50.41 32.99
N ALA A 61 23.42 51.10 31.85
CA ALA A 61 23.99 52.43 31.70
C ALA A 61 23.06 53.45 32.38
N LYS A 62 23.54 54.08 33.46
CA LYS A 62 22.82 55.15 34.16
C LYS A 62 22.75 56.38 33.25
N PHE A 63 21.55 56.69 32.75
CA PHE A 63 21.26 57.99 32.15
C PHE A 63 20.21 58.71 33.01
N SER A 64 20.60 59.86 33.54
CA SER A 64 19.78 60.74 34.35
C SER A 64 18.67 61.36 33.49
N GLY A 65 17.42 60.99 33.75
CA GLY A 65 16.23 61.62 33.14
C GLY A 65 14.96 60.93 33.64
N LYS A 66 14.01 61.71 34.16
CA LYS A 66 12.75 61.22 34.74
C LYS A 66 11.91 60.47 33.67
N PRO A 67 11.41 59.23 33.91
CA PRO A 67 10.55 58.56 32.96
C PRO A 67 9.08 58.97 33.17
N ILE A 68 8.47 59.53 32.13
CA ILE A 68 7.02 59.61 31.99
C ILE A 68 6.52 58.21 31.62
N LEU A 69 5.66 57.67 32.46
CA LEU A 69 5.11 56.31 32.35
C LEU A 69 4.05 56.25 31.24
N THR A 70 4.39 55.72 30.06
CA THR A 70 3.39 55.19 29.12
C THR A 70 3.47 53.67 29.10
N LYS A 71 2.53 53.02 29.80
CA LYS A 71 2.33 51.56 29.76
C LYS A 71 1.66 51.18 28.45
N HIS A 72 2.42 51.02 27.37
CA HIS A 72 1.99 50.17 26.26
C HIS A 72 2.63 48.79 26.43
N VAL A 73 1.89 47.91 27.11
CA VAL A 73 2.16 46.48 27.19
C VAL A 73 1.93 45.89 25.80
N SER A 74 2.99 45.83 24.98
CA SER A 74 2.98 45.00 23.77
C SER A 74 3.09 43.54 24.20
N LYS A 75 1.92 42.93 24.43
CA LYS A 75 1.79 41.51 24.73
C LYS A 75 2.19 40.73 23.46
N ARG A 76 3.49 40.48 23.27
CA ARG A 76 3.96 39.54 22.24
C ARG A 76 3.38 38.18 22.60
N ARG A 77 2.31 37.78 21.89
CA ARG A 77 1.80 36.42 21.91
C ARG A 77 2.86 35.56 21.23
N GLY A 78 3.79 35.02 22.01
CA GLY A 78 4.60 33.89 21.58
C GLY A 78 3.66 32.70 21.43
N GLY A 79 3.13 32.50 20.23
CA GLY A 79 2.44 31.27 19.90
C GLY A 79 3.49 30.16 19.82
N THR A 80 3.44 29.21 20.76
CA THR A 80 4.19 27.96 20.62
C THR A 80 3.62 27.22 19.42
N VAL A 81 4.27 27.30 18.27
CA VAL A 81 4.00 26.39 17.16
C VAL A 81 4.53 25.05 17.61
N ARG A 82 3.66 24.20 18.18
CA ARG A 82 3.96 22.77 18.31
C ARG A 82 3.98 22.21 16.90
N ALA A 83 5.15 22.24 16.27
CA ALA A 83 5.40 21.37 15.14
C ALA A 83 5.36 19.94 15.69
N ALA A 84 4.54 19.09 15.09
CA ALA A 84 4.50 17.68 15.45
C ALA A 84 5.91 17.10 15.36
N THR A 85 6.28 16.30 16.35
CA THR A 85 7.55 15.59 16.31
C THR A 85 7.52 14.58 15.16
N ILE A 86 8.67 14.30 14.56
CA ILE A 86 8.80 13.35 13.44
C ILE A 86 8.21 11.98 13.83
N GLU A 87 8.40 11.57 15.09
CA GLU A 87 7.89 10.31 15.64
C GLU A 87 6.36 10.25 15.70
N GLU A 88 5.68 11.35 16.04
CA GLU A 88 4.21 11.42 16.03
C GLU A 88 3.66 11.30 14.61
N ILE A 89 4.33 11.91 13.63
CA ILE A 89 3.94 11.85 12.22
C ILE A 89 4.08 10.41 11.69
N GLU A 90 5.19 9.75 12.01
CA GLU A 90 5.45 8.37 11.59
C GLU A 90 4.49 7.37 12.22
N ALA A 91 4.14 7.56 13.50
CA ALA A 91 3.17 6.71 14.20
C ALA A 91 1.79 6.78 13.52
N GLU A 92 1.30 8.00 13.25
CA GLU A 92 -0.01 8.23 12.61
C GLU A 92 -0.02 7.82 11.14
N LYS A 93 1.10 7.99 10.41
CA LYS A 93 1.26 7.44 9.06
C LYS A 93 1.11 5.92 9.08
N SER A 94 1.84 5.27 10.00
CA SER A 94 1.90 3.81 10.04
C SER A 94 0.56 3.16 10.41
N SER A 95 -0.25 3.80 11.26
CA SER A 95 -1.57 3.30 11.65
C SER A 95 -2.54 3.36 10.46
N ILE A 96 -2.64 4.51 9.79
CA ILE A 96 -3.53 4.71 8.64
C ILE A 96 -3.12 3.82 7.47
N GLU A 97 -1.81 3.71 7.17
CA GLU A 97 -1.34 2.85 6.10
C GLU A 97 -1.64 1.36 6.33
N LYS A 98 -1.52 0.88 7.57
CA LYS A 98 -1.84 -0.52 7.92
C LYS A 98 -3.33 -0.79 7.70
N ASP A 99 -4.20 0.07 8.23
CA ASP A 99 -5.65 -0.05 8.06
C ASP A 99 -6.05 -0.04 6.58
N VAL A 100 -5.42 0.85 5.80
CA VAL A 100 -5.66 0.96 4.35
C VAL A 100 -5.19 -0.29 3.62
N LYS A 101 -3.99 -0.83 3.93
CA LYS A 101 -3.45 -2.05 3.33
C LYS A 101 -4.36 -3.26 3.63
N GLU A 102 -4.77 -3.45 4.88
CA GLU A 102 -5.67 -4.55 5.25
C GLU A 102 -7.01 -4.48 4.51
N ARG A 103 -7.59 -3.29 4.38
CA ARG A 103 -8.85 -3.11 3.63
C ARG A 103 -8.66 -3.37 2.14
N MET A 104 -7.52 -2.97 1.57
CA MET A 104 -7.19 -3.24 0.17
C MET A 104 -6.98 -4.73 -0.10
N GLU A 105 -6.32 -5.46 0.80
CA GLU A 105 -6.14 -6.91 0.70
C GLU A 105 -7.48 -7.64 0.74
N LYS A 106 -8.35 -7.31 1.71
CA LYS A 106 -9.73 -7.82 1.78
C LYS A 106 -10.53 -7.52 0.50
N THR A 107 -10.32 -6.35 -0.10
CA THR A 107 -10.95 -5.98 -1.38
C THR A 107 -10.44 -6.87 -2.53
N ILE A 108 -9.14 -7.18 -2.58
CA ILE A 108 -8.61 -8.11 -3.58
C ILE A 108 -9.16 -9.52 -3.37
N GLU A 109 -9.23 -9.99 -2.13
CA GLU A 109 -9.77 -11.32 -1.80
C GLU A 109 -11.23 -11.45 -2.23
N THR A 110 -12.06 -10.45 -1.91
CA THR A 110 -13.48 -10.43 -2.34
C THR A 110 -13.63 -10.42 -3.86
N VAL A 111 -12.79 -9.65 -4.58
CA VAL A 111 -12.77 -9.67 -6.05
C VAL A 111 -12.37 -11.06 -6.58
N ARG A 112 -11.38 -11.71 -5.98
CA ARG A 112 -10.97 -13.08 -6.35
C ARG A 112 -12.08 -14.09 -6.09
N THR A 113 -12.76 -14.05 -4.95
CA THR A 113 -13.89 -14.93 -4.65
C THR A 113 -15.05 -14.71 -5.61
N ASN A 114 -15.31 -13.45 -5.98
CA ASN A 114 -16.35 -13.11 -6.95
C ASN A 114 -16.02 -13.63 -8.34
N PHE A 115 -14.76 -13.56 -8.79
CA PHE A 115 -14.36 -14.16 -10.06
C PHE A 115 -14.33 -15.69 -10.04
N ASN A 116 -14.07 -16.30 -8.87
CA ASN A 116 -14.12 -17.76 -8.72
C ASN A 116 -15.55 -18.30 -8.78
N SER A 117 -16.56 -17.52 -8.35
CA SER A 117 -17.96 -17.92 -8.45
C SER A 117 -18.46 -17.96 -9.91
N ILE A 118 -17.87 -17.17 -10.81
CA ILE A 118 -18.20 -17.16 -12.22
C ILE A 118 -17.60 -18.40 -12.92
N ARG A 119 -18.49 -19.32 -13.31
CA ARG A 119 -18.18 -20.52 -14.10
C ARG A 119 -17.81 -20.14 -15.53
N THR A 120 -16.56 -20.33 -15.92
CA THR A 120 -16.02 -19.97 -17.25
C THR A 120 -16.07 -21.11 -18.27
N GLY A 121 -16.72 -22.24 -17.95
CA GLY A 121 -16.75 -23.43 -18.82
C GLY A 121 -15.40 -24.13 -18.97
N ARG A 122 -14.40 -23.72 -18.17
CA ARG A 122 -13.08 -24.34 -18.09
C ARG A 122 -12.97 -25.14 -16.81
N SER A 123 -12.29 -26.27 -16.92
CA SER A 123 -11.92 -27.16 -15.82
C SER A 123 -11.12 -26.41 -14.77
N ASN A 124 -11.68 -26.30 -13.56
CA ASN A 124 -11.02 -25.73 -12.39
C ASN A 124 -11.27 -26.66 -11.19
N PRO A 125 -10.22 -27.13 -10.50
CA PRO A 125 -10.37 -28.02 -9.34
C PRO A 125 -11.18 -27.37 -8.21
N SER A 126 -11.15 -26.04 -8.09
CA SER A 126 -11.85 -25.30 -7.02
C SER A 126 -13.39 -25.44 -7.07
N MET A 127 -13.95 -25.95 -8.18
CA MET A 127 -15.39 -26.21 -8.28
C MET A 127 -15.86 -27.35 -7.38
N LEU A 128 -14.96 -28.29 -7.05
CA LEU A 128 -15.25 -29.48 -6.28
C LEU A 128 -14.99 -29.31 -4.77
N ASP A 129 -14.44 -28.16 -4.35
CA ASP A 129 -14.05 -27.90 -2.95
C ASP A 129 -15.25 -27.88 -1.99
N LYS A 130 -16.46 -27.59 -2.49
CA LYS A 130 -17.70 -27.56 -1.68
C LYS A 130 -18.37 -28.93 -1.53
N ILE A 131 -17.87 -29.96 -2.20
CA ILE A 131 -18.49 -31.28 -2.20
C ILE A 131 -17.98 -32.08 -1.02
N GLU A 132 -18.91 -32.53 -0.19
CA GLU A 132 -18.66 -33.47 0.90
C GLU A 132 -19.04 -34.87 0.44
N VAL A 133 -18.21 -35.83 0.80
CA VAL A 133 -18.36 -37.25 0.49
C VAL A 133 -18.43 -38.00 1.81
N GLU A 134 -19.39 -38.90 1.93
CA GLU A 134 -19.47 -39.79 3.08
C GLU A 134 -18.37 -40.85 2.99
N TYR A 135 -17.42 -40.79 3.92
CA TYR A 135 -16.31 -41.72 4.02
C TYR A 135 -16.32 -42.34 5.43
N TYR A 136 -16.55 -43.65 5.50
CA TYR A 136 -16.76 -44.42 6.73
C TYR A 136 -17.77 -43.80 7.71
N GLY A 137 -18.88 -43.26 7.20
CA GLY A 137 -19.95 -42.70 8.02
C GLY A 137 -19.71 -41.27 8.52
N THR A 138 -18.64 -40.62 8.05
CA THR A 138 -18.37 -39.20 8.32
C THR A 138 -18.32 -38.39 7.03
N PRO A 139 -18.91 -37.19 6.99
CA PRO A 139 -18.78 -36.29 5.84
C PRO A 139 -17.38 -35.68 5.83
N VAL A 140 -16.65 -35.89 4.74
CA VAL A 140 -15.30 -35.35 4.52
C VAL A 140 -15.26 -34.66 3.17
N THR A 141 -14.46 -33.60 3.03
CA THR A 141 -14.33 -32.89 1.75
C THR A 141 -13.66 -33.77 0.68
N LEU A 142 -14.12 -33.65 -0.56
CA LEU A 142 -13.61 -34.44 -1.70
C LEU A 142 -12.09 -34.29 -1.88
N LYS A 143 -11.56 -33.08 -1.65
CA LYS A 143 -10.13 -32.75 -1.77
C LYS A 143 -9.22 -33.54 -0.82
N SER A 144 -9.73 -33.98 0.33
CA SER A 144 -8.96 -34.78 1.28
C SER A 144 -8.93 -36.26 0.90
N ILE A 145 -9.93 -36.76 0.19
CA ILE A 145 -10.07 -38.18 -0.18
C ILE A 145 -9.47 -38.47 -1.57
N ALA A 146 -9.38 -37.45 -2.43
CA ALA A 146 -8.95 -37.62 -3.80
C ALA A 146 -8.03 -36.49 -4.28
N GLN A 147 -7.10 -36.86 -5.16
CA GLN A 147 -6.31 -35.91 -5.93
C GLN A 147 -7.13 -35.44 -7.14
N ILE A 148 -7.29 -34.12 -7.26
CA ILE A 148 -8.02 -33.49 -8.37
C ILE A 148 -6.98 -32.92 -9.35
N SER A 149 -7.09 -33.29 -10.61
CA SER A 149 -6.21 -32.83 -11.70
C SER A 149 -7.01 -32.40 -12.92
N THR A 150 -6.42 -31.53 -13.73
CA THR A 150 -7.04 -30.97 -14.94
C THR A 150 -6.20 -31.38 -16.16
N PRO A 151 -6.43 -32.56 -16.76
CA PRO A 151 -5.68 -32.99 -17.93
C PRO A 151 -5.99 -32.11 -19.14
N ASP A 152 -7.27 -31.78 -19.38
CA ASP A 152 -7.67 -30.85 -20.45
C ASP A 152 -8.48 -29.67 -19.89
N ALA A 153 -8.64 -28.64 -20.74
CA ALA A 153 -9.44 -27.46 -20.40
C ALA A 153 -10.92 -27.77 -20.17
N SER A 154 -11.45 -28.88 -20.72
CA SER A 154 -12.85 -29.29 -20.61
C SER A 154 -13.07 -30.55 -19.78
N SER A 155 -12.00 -31.18 -19.27
CA SER A 155 -12.07 -32.42 -18.49
C SER A 155 -11.49 -32.22 -17.08
N LEU A 156 -12.15 -32.78 -16.07
CA LEU A 156 -11.62 -32.92 -14.71
C LEU A 156 -11.35 -34.39 -14.46
N MET A 157 -10.21 -34.67 -13.82
CA MET A 157 -9.82 -36.02 -13.44
C MET A 157 -9.67 -36.09 -11.92
N ILE A 158 -10.46 -36.95 -11.30
CA ILE A 158 -10.48 -37.17 -9.85
C ILE A 158 -9.93 -38.57 -9.60
N GLN A 159 -8.79 -38.64 -8.93
CA GLN A 159 -8.14 -39.88 -8.55
C GLN A 159 -8.27 -40.07 -7.03
N PRO A 160 -9.18 -40.94 -6.57
CA PRO A 160 -9.28 -41.26 -5.14
C PRO A 160 -8.04 -42.02 -4.68
N TYR A 161 -7.64 -41.80 -3.43
CA TYR A 161 -6.59 -42.61 -2.81
C TYR A 161 -7.07 -44.05 -2.56
N ASP A 162 -8.36 -44.21 -2.26
CA ASP A 162 -9.00 -45.52 -2.04
C ASP A 162 -10.09 -45.83 -3.06
N LYS A 163 -9.95 -46.96 -3.76
CA LYS A 163 -10.91 -47.43 -4.78
C LYS A 163 -12.30 -47.73 -4.21
N SER A 164 -12.41 -48.08 -2.93
CA SER A 164 -13.69 -48.33 -2.25
C SER A 164 -14.57 -47.08 -2.19
N SER A 165 -13.96 -45.88 -2.18
CA SER A 165 -14.67 -44.60 -2.08
C SER A 165 -15.23 -44.09 -3.41
N LEU A 166 -14.90 -44.71 -4.54
CA LEU A 166 -15.33 -44.29 -5.89
C LEU A 166 -16.85 -44.11 -5.99
N LYS A 167 -17.61 -45.10 -5.53
CA LYS A 167 -19.10 -45.05 -5.59
C LYS A 167 -19.69 -43.94 -4.73
N ALA A 168 -19.05 -43.63 -3.59
CA ALA A 168 -19.49 -42.53 -2.73
C ALA A 168 -19.21 -41.18 -3.40
N ILE A 169 -18.04 -41.04 -4.04
CA ILE A 169 -17.66 -39.83 -4.78
C ILE A 169 -18.60 -39.58 -5.97
N GLU A 170 -18.90 -40.61 -6.75
CA GLU A 170 -19.87 -40.51 -7.87
C GLU A 170 -21.23 -40.01 -7.39
N LYS A 171 -21.76 -40.60 -6.33
CA LYS A 171 -23.04 -40.20 -5.74
C LYS A 171 -22.99 -38.76 -5.24
N ALA A 172 -21.92 -38.36 -4.55
CA ALA A 172 -21.74 -37.00 -4.06
C ALA A 172 -21.72 -35.97 -5.20
N ILE A 173 -21.03 -36.27 -6.31
CA ILE A 173 -20.97 -35.40 -7.50
C ILE A 173 -22.35 -35.30 -8.17
N VAL A 174 -23.07 -36.41 -8.33
CA VAL A 174 -24.42 -36.40 -8.92
C VAL A 174 -25.43 -35.69 -8.03
N SER A 175 -25.33 -35.85 -6.71
CA SER A 175 -26.17 -35.13 -5.74
C SER A 175 -25.85 -33.64 -5.66
N SER A 176 -24.68 -33.22 -6.13
CA SER A 176 -24.27 -31.82 -6.13
C SER A 176 -24.90 -31.05 -7.30
N ASP A 177 -25.16 -29.76 -7.11
CA ASP A 177 -25.74 -28.83 -8.10
C ASP A 177 -24.76 -28.48 -9.26
N LEU A 178 -23.82 -29.36 -9.59
CA LEU A 178 -22.93 -29.19 -10.74
C LEU A 178 -23.61 -29.59 -12.05
N GLY A 179 -24.59 -30.50 -12.01
CA GLY A 179 -25.32 -30.95 -13.20
C GLY A 179 -24.44 -31.66 -14.23
N MET A 180 -23.37 -32.33 -13.77
CA MET A 180 -22.41 -33.04 -14.59
C MET A 180 -22.45 -34.53 -14.29
N THR A 181 -22.36 -35.35 -15.33
CA THR A 181 -22.33 -36.81 -15.20
C THR A 181 -20.89 -37.30 -15.07
N PRO A 182 -20.54 -38.04 -13.99
CA PRO A 182 -19.23 -38.67 -13.86
C PRO A 182 -19.11 -39.91 -14.76
N ASN A 183 -17.97 -40.01 -15.45
CA ASN A 183 -17.55 -41.22 -16.16
C ASN A 183 -16.52 -41.96 -15.30
N ASN A 184 -16.71 -43.26 -15.08
CA ASN A 184 -15.84 -44.07 -14.24
C ASN A 184 -14.97 -45.00 -15.10
N ASP A 185 -13.66 -44.93 -14.90
CA ASP A 185 -12.66 -45.80 -15.56
C ASP A 185 -12.15 -46.93 -14.63
N GLY A 186 -12.79 -47.13 -13.47
CA GLY A 186 -12.46 -48.14 -12.46
C GLY A 186 -11.44 -47.69 -11.42
N ASP A 187 -10.50 -46.83 -11.81
CA ASP A 187 -9.49 -46.25 -10.92
C ASP A 187 -9.61 -44.72 -10.78
N VAL A 188 -10.26 -44.08 -11.75
CA VAL A 188 -10.31 -42.62 -11.89
C VAL A 188 -11.72 -42.21 -12.35
N ILE A 189 -12.20 -41.07 -11.85
CA ILE A 189 -13.46 -40.46 -12.29
C ILE A 189 -13.14 -39.28 -13.20
N ARG A 190 -13.73 -39.27 -14.40
CA ARG A 190 -13.64 -38.15 -15.35
C ARG A 190 -14.95 -37.38 -15.42
N LEU A 191 -14.87 -36.06 -15.27
CA LEU A 191 -16.01 -35.16 -15.48
C LEU A 191 -15.80 -34.37 -16.79
N SER A 192 -16.79 -34.40 -17.68
CA SER A 192 -16.79 -33.64 -18.92
C SER A 192 -17.63 -32.36 -18.78
N LEU A 193 -17.00 -31.20 -19.01
CA LEU A 193 -17.71 -29.92 -19.05
C LEU A 193 -18.29 -29.66 -20.44
N PRO A 194 -19.59 -29.33 -20.56
CA PRO A 194 -20.14 -28.87 -21.81
C PRO A 194 -19.54 -27.52 -22.19
N GLN A 195 -19.35 -27.29 -23.50
CA GLN A 195 -18.81 -26.03 -23.98
C GLN A 195 -19.85 -24.90 -23.88
N LEU A 196 -19.42 -23.71 -23.50
CA LEU A 196 -20.27 -22.52 -23.46
C LEU A 196 -20.51 -21.96 -24.87
N THR A 197 -21.76 -21.61 -25.17
CA THR A 197 -22.14 -20.90 -26.40
C THR A 197 -21.56 -19.49 -26.44
N SER A 198 -21.40 -18.95 -27.66
CA SER A 198 -20.82 -17.62 -27.88
C SER A 198 -21.61 -16.50 -27.19
N ASP A 199 -22.94 -16.58 -27.18
CA ASP A 199 -23.79 -15.56 -26.56
C ASP A 199 -23.69 -15.58 -25.04
N ARG A 200 -23.63 -16.77 -24.41
CA ARG A 200 -23.40 -16.89 -22.97
C ARG A 200 -22.03 -16.34 -22.56
N ARG A 201 -20.98 -16.51 -23.38
CA ARG A 201 -19.67 -15.90 -23.11
C ARG A 201 -19.72 -14.36 -23.12
N LYS A 202 -20.49 -13.76 -24.04
CA LYS A 202 -20.70 -12.29 -24.08
C LYS A 202 -21.48 -11.77 -22.87
N GLU A 203 -22.42 -12.55 -22.34
CA GLU A 203 -23.13 -12.18 -21.11
C GLU A 203 -22.21 -12.24 -19.89
N LEU A 204 -21.42 -13.31 -19.77
CA LEU A 204 -20.46 -13.48 -18.68
C LEU A 204 -19.38 -12.40 -18.70
N SER A 205 -18.88 -11.99 -19.87
CA SER A 205 -17.88 -10.91 -19.96
C SER A 205 -18.39 -9.58 -19.40
N LYS A 206 -19.68 -9.27 -19.61
CA LYS A 206 -20.32 -8.09 -19.00
C LYS A 206 -20.38 -8.21 -17.48
N VAL A 207 -20.67 -9.40 -16.95
CA VAL A 207 -20.69 -9.64 -15.49
C VAL A 207 -19.29 -9.49 -14.89
N VAL A 208 -18.26 -10.06 -15.53
CA VAL A 208 -16.86 -9.91 -15.09
C VAL A 208 -16.44 -8.44 -15.08
N ALA A 209 -16.82 -7.68 -16.11
CA ALA A 209 -16.53 -6.24 -16.16
C ALA A 209 -17.20 -5.47 -15.02
N LYS A 210 -18.47 -5.77 -14.71
CA LYS A 210 -19.18 -5.16 -13.57
C LYS A 210 -18.47 -5.42 -12.24
N GLN A 211 -18.09 -6.67 -11.97
CA GLN A 211 -17.39 -7.03 -10.73
C GLN A 211 -16.00 -6.37 -10.63
N ALA A 212 -15.30 -6.22 -11.75
CA ALA A 212 -14.01 -5.50 -11.78
C ALA A 212 -14.17 -4.02 -11.43
N GLU A 213 -15.23 -3.37 -11.95
CA GLU A 213 -15.52 -1.97 -11.64
C GLU A 213 -15.95 -1.78 -10.18
N GLU A 214 -16.73 -2.70 -9.61
CA GLU A 214 -17.06 -2.71 -8.17
C GLU A 214 -15.80 -2.75 -7.31
N GLY A 215 -14.83 -3.61 -7.65
CA GLY A 215 -13.52 -3.66 -6.98
C GLY A 215 -12.74 -2.35 -7.07
N LYS A 216 -12.71 -1.71 -8.25
CA LYS A 216 -12.08 -0.39 -8.43
C LYS A 216 -12.79 0.71 -7.64
N VAL A 217 -14.13 0.69 -7.59
CA VAL A 217 -14.92 1.64 -6.80
C VAL A 217 -14.62 1.48 -5.31
N ALA A 218 -14.50 0.25 -4.81
CA ALA A 218 -14.10 -0.01 -3.43
C ALA A 218 -12.72 0.59 -3.10
N LEU A 219 -11.72 0.41 -3.97
CA LEU A 219 -10.39 1.04 -3.79
C LEU A 219 -10.48 2.58 -3.77
N ARG A 220 -11.32 3.19 -4.62
CA ARG A 220 -11.52 4.65 -4.63
C ARG A 220 -12.19 5.14 -3.34
N ASN A 221 -13.09 4.36 -2.76
CA ASN A 221 -13.72 4.68 -1.47
C ASN A 221 -12.69 4.62 -0.34
N ILE A 222 -11.84 3.58 -0.30
CA ILE A 222 -10.73 3.49 0.67
C ILE A 222 -9.81 4.71 0.56
N ARG A 223 -9.47 5.15 -0.67
CA ARG A 223 -8.69 6.38 -0.87
C ARG A 223 -9.36 7.60 -0.25
N ARG A 224 -10.66 7.79 -0.51
CA ARG A 224 -11.43 8.93 0.00
C ARG A 224 -11.44 8.95 1.52
N ASP A 225 -11.59 7.79 2.15
CA ASP A 225 -11.63 7.69 3.60
C ASP A 225 -10.26 7.97 4.23
N ALA A 226 -9.18 7.50 3.60
CA ALA A 226 -7.82 7.78 4.03
C ALA A 226 -7.46 9.27 3.88
N LEU A 227 -7.84 9.91 2.76
CA LEU A 227 -7.65 11.35 2.58
C LEU A 227 -8.44 12.17 3.63
N LYS A 228 -9.69 11.79 3.91
CA LYS A 228 -10.48 12.42 4.99
C LYS A 228 -9.84 12.24 6.36
N ALA A 229 -9.14 11.13 6.61
CA ALA A 229 -8.41 10.92 7.87
C ALA A 229 -7.23 11.91 7.98
N TYR A 230 -6.45 12.10 6.92
CA TYR A 230 -5.38 13.09 6.91
C TYR A 230 -5.87 14.52 7.07
N GLU A 231 -6.97 14.91 6.40
CA GLU A 231 -7.58 16.24 6.57
C GLU A 231 -8.07 16.50 8.01
N LYS A 232 -8.51 15.45 8.72
CA LYS A 232 -8.89 15.57 10.14
C LYS A 232 -7.66 15.82 11.02
N LEU A 233 -6.58 15.08 10.79
CA LEU A 233 -5.32 15.24 11.52
C LEU A 233 -4.68 16.61 11.29
N GLU A 234 -4.84 17.17 10.09
CA GLU A 234 -4.43 18.54 9.75
C GLU A 234 -5.21 19.58 10.57
N LYS A 235 -6.53 19.43 10.67
CA LYS A 235 -7.40 20.30 11.49
C LYS A 235 -7.09 20.19 12.98
N GLU A 236 -6.72 19.01 13.45
CA GLU A 236 -6.24 18.76 14.81
C GLU A 236 -4.82 19.30 15.07
N LYS A 237 -4.15 19.86 14.04
CA LYS A 237 -2.77 20.38 14.06
C LYS A 237 -1.73 19.33 14.47
N LYS A 238 -2.04 18.05 14.24
CA LYS A 238 -1.09 16.94 14.41
C LYS A 238 -0.19 16.76 13.19
N LEU A 239 -0.61 17.23 12.02
CA LEU A 239 0.15 17.20 10.78
C LEU A 239 0.28 18.60 10.19
N SER A 240 1.41 18.85 9.52
CA SER A 240 1.61 20.04 8.67
C SER A 240 0.99 19.83 7.28
N GLU A 241 0.64 20.90 6.59
CA GLU A 241 0.12 20.88 5.22
C GLU A 241 1.07 20.14 4.26
N ASP A 242 2.39 20.31 4.44
CA ASP A 242 3.39 19.67 3.59
C ASP A 242 3.45 18.16 3.82
N ASN A 243 3.31 17.70 5.07
CA ASN A 243 3.25 16.28 5.39
C ASN A 243 2.02 15.63 4.75
N VAL A 244 0.86 16.31 4.76
CA VAL A 244 -0.37 15.80 4.15
C VAL A 244 -0.18 15.63 2.64
N LYS A 245 0.51 16.55 1.97
CA LYS A 245 0.82 16.43 0.53
C LYS A 245 1.70 15.20 0.26
N ASP A 246 2.77 15.02 1.03
CA ASP A 246 3.67 13.88 0.87
C ASP A 246 2.94 12.54 1.10
N LEU A 247 2.18 12.44 2.20
CA LEU A 247 1.36 11.27 2.54
C LEU A 247 0.29 10.97 1.48
N SER A 248 -0.33 12.00 0.91
CA SER A 248 -1.30 11.83 -0.17
C SER A 248 -0.66 11.26 -1.43
N SER A 249 0.57 11.67 -1.74
CA SER A 249 1.32 11.17 -2.88
C SER A 249 1.72 9.70 -2.69
N ASP A 250 2.11 9.32 -1.48
CA ASP A 250 2.47 7.94 -1.14
C ASP A 250 1.25 7.01 -1.15
N LEU A 251 0.11 7.45 -0.60
CA LEU A 251 -1.14 6.70 -0.71
C LEU A 251 -1.58 6.49 -2.16
N GLN A 252 -1.40 7.51 -3.01
CA GLN A 252 -1.76 7.40 -4.42
C GLN A 252 -0.94 6.29 -5.11
N LYS A 253 0.38 6.25 -4.88
CA LYS A 253 1.25 5.19 -5.41
C LYS A 253 0.80 3.81 -4.95
N LEU A 254 0.52 3.64 -3.65
CA LEU A 254 0.02 2.37 -3.11
C LEU A 254 -1.26 1.94 -3.81
N ILE A 255 -2.24 2.83 -3.93
CA ILE A 255 -3.53 2.50 -4.57
C ILE A 255 -3.36 2.18 -6.05
N ASP A 256 -2.47 2.88 -6.77
CA ASP A 256 -2.17 2.60 -8.17
C ASP A 256 -1.59 1.17 -8.36
N GLU A 257 -0.78 0.68 -7.42
CA GLU A 257 -0.32 -0.71 -7.41
C GLU A 257 -1.46 -1.72 -7.25
N TYR A 258 -2.39 -1.47 -6.30
CA TYR A 258 -3.54 -2.34 -6.09
C TYR A 258 -4.53 -2.28 -7.27
N MET A 259 -4.70 -1.13 -7.92
CA MET A 259 -5.49 -1.02 -9.15
C MET A 259 -4.89 -1.86 -10.27
N LYS A 260 -3.56 -1.83 -10.46
CA LYS A 260 -2.87 -2.70 -11.43
C LYS A 260 -3.10 -4.18 -11.11
N LYS A 261 -3.05 -4.58 -9.83
CA LYS A 261 -3.35 -5.96 -9.43
C LYS A 261 -4.75 -6.39 -9.87
N ILE A 262 -5.78 -5.56 -9.64
CA ILE A 262 -7.15 -5.85 -10.11
C ILE A 262 -7.19 -5.97 -11.65
N GLU A 263 -6.54 -5.07 -12.37
CA GLU A 263 -6.47 -5.15 -13.84
C GLU A 263 -5.79 -6.42 -14.34
N THR A 264 -4.73 -6.88 -13.68
CA THR A 264 -4.07 -8.14 -14.06
C THR A 264 -5.01 -9.33 -13.88
N ILE A 265 -5.73 -9.40 -12.75
CA ILE A 265 -6.70 -10.46 -12.46
C ILE A 265 -7.85 -10.42 -13.47
N PHE A 266 -8.36 -9.22 -13.78
CA PHE A 266 -9.41 -9.02 -14.78
C PHE A 266 -8.95 -9.50 -16.17
N LYS A 267 -7.77 -9.09 -16.63
CA LYS A 267 -7.20 -9.52 -17.93
C LYS A 267 -7.02 -11.03 -18.01
N GLN A 268 -6.59 -11.68 -16.92
CA GLN A 268 -6.49 -13.14 -16.87
C GLN A 268 -7.86 -13.80 -17.06
N LYS A 269 -8.89 -13.34 -16.33
CA LYS A 269 -10.24 -13.90 -16.42
C LYS A 269 -10.91 -13.61 -17.77
N GLU A 270 -10.68 -12.43 -18.33
CA GLU A 270 -11.21 -12.03 -19.64
C GLU A 270 -10.63 -12.89 -20.77
N LYS A 271 -9.32 -13.20 -20.73
CA LYS A 271 -8.70 -14.12 -21.69
C LYS A 271 -9.36 -15.50 -21.67
N LEU A 272 -9.71 -16.01 -20.49
CA LEU A 272 -10.39 -17.31 -20.36
C LEU A 272 -11.79 -17.34 -20.98
N LEU A 273 -12.46 -16.20 -21.12
CA LEU A 273 -13.82 -16.10 -21.68
C LEU A 273 -13.84 -15.85 -23.19
N LYS A 274 -12.76 -15.30 -23.75
CA LYS A 274 -12.66 -14.95 -25.19
C LYS A 274 -12.15 -16.10 -26.06
N VAL A 275 -11.48 -17.10 -25.47
CA VAL A 275 -11.07 -18.36 -26.12
C VAL A 275 -12.27 -19.28 -26.19
#